data_AF-A0A3D5EF17-F1
#
_entry.id   AF-A0A3D5EF17-F1
#
_cell.length_a   1.000
_cell.length_b   1.000
_cell.length_c   1.000
_cell.angle_alpha   90.00
_cell.angle_beta   90.00
_cell.angle_gamma   90.00
#
_symmetry.space_group_name_H-M   'P 1'
#
loop_
_entity.id
_entity.type
_entity.pdbx_description
1 polymer ?
#
loop_
_entity_poly.entity_id
_entity_poly.type
_entity_poly.pdbx_seq_one_letter_code
_entity_poly.pdbx_strand_id
1 'polypeptide(L)' 'MQHGADHVTEFDYPDTWQQENLLLPLAYHFDPGQAVDGVAVQVPVALLNQVQETGFDWH' A
#
# COMPACT_ATOMS: atom_id res chain seq x y z
N MET A 1 -13.59 -24.59 -0.07
CA MET A 1 -12.24 -24.58 -0.67
C MET A 1 -11.60 -23.25 -0.28
N GLN A 2 -10.93 -23.20 0.88
CA GLN A 2 -10.21 -22.00 1.33
C GLN A 2 -8.84 -22.03 0.64
N HIS A 3 -8.63 -21.18 -0.35
CA HIS A 3 -7.37 -21.12 -1.09
C HIS A 3 -6.37 -20.24 -0.31
N GLY A 4 -5.27 -20.84 0.14
CA GLY A 4 -3.95 -20.20 0.22
C GLY A 4 -3.73 -19.09 1.25
N ALA A 5 -3.75 -19.41 2.54
CA ALA A 5 -3.11 -18.57 3.57
C ALA A 5 -1.68 -19.04 3.92
N ASP A 6 -1.18 -20.07 3.24
CA ASP A 6 0.04 -20.79 3.62
C ASP A 6 1.34 -20.14 3.11
N HIS A 7 1.26 -18.97 2.47
CA HIS A 7 2.42 -18.28 1.86
C HIS A 7 2.36 -16.76 1.99
N VAL A 8 1.71 -16.24 3.04
CA VAL A 8 1.78 -14.81 3.36
C VAL A 8 3.03 -14.56 4.19
N THR A 9 3.95 -13.78 3.65
CA THR A 9 5.20 -13.35 4.26
C THR A 9 5.18 -11.83 4.52
N GLU A 10 6.05 -11.32 5.38
CA GLU A 10 6.18 -9.86 5.60
C GLU A 10 6.51 -9.10 4.30
N PHE A 11 7.13 -9.76 3.32
CA PHE A 11 7.39 -9.17 2.00
C PHE A 11 6.12 -8.88 1.20
N ASP A 12 5.01 -9.55 1.52
CA ASP A 12 3.72 -9.34 0.87
C ASP A 12 2.98 -8.10 1.43
N TYR A 13 3.44 -7.56 2.57
CA TYR A 13 2.83 -6.41 3.27
C TYR A 13 3.92 -5.40 3.71
N PRO A 14 4.54 -4.68 2.77
CA PRO A 14 5.57 -3.72 3.11
C PRO A 14 5.03 -2.52 3.91
N ASP A 15 5.79 -2.03 4.89
CA ASP A 15 5.42 -0.80 5.62
C ASP A 15 5.53 0.47 4.76
N THR A 16 6.29 0.39 3.66
CA THR A 16 6.58 1.54 2.78
C THR A 16 6.48 1.18 1.31
N TRP A 17 5.90 2.09 0.55
CA TRP A 17 5.92 2.09 -0.90
C TRP A 17 7.14 2.88 -1.42
N GLN A 18 7.92 2.29 -2.33
CA GLN A 18 9.11 2.94 -2.89
C GLN A 18 8.89 3.31 -4.36
N GLN A 19 9.17 4.57 -4.71
CA GLN A 19 9.25 5.06 -6.09
C GLN A 19 10.59 5.76 -6.29
N GLU A 20 11.52 5.15 -7.02
CA GLU A 20 12.88 5.68 -7.19
C GLU A 20 13.53 5.97 -5.81
N ASN A 21 13.67 7.26 -5.47
CA ASN A 21 14.22 7.74 -4.20
C ASN A 21 13.16 8.16 -3.17
N LEU A 22 11.87 8.03 -3.48
CA LEU A 22 10.77 8.30 -2.56
C LEU A 22 10.43 7.05 -1.76
N LEU A 23 10.31 7.21 -0.44
CA LEU A 23 9.78 6.21 0.48
C LEU A 23 8.52 6.79 1.11
N LEU A 24 7.37 6.18 0.81
CA LEU A 24 6.06 6.63 1.22
C LEU A 24 5.46 5.61 2.22
N PRO A 25 5.06 6.01 3.43
CA PRO A 25 4.51 5.08 4.39
C PRO A 25 3.12 4.57 3.98
N LEU A 26 2.91 3.29 4.19
CA LEU A 26 1.64 2.60 3.96
C LEU A 26 0.87 2.44 5.27
N ALA A 27 -0.45 2.56 5.18
CA ALA A 27 -1.38 2.32 6.27
C ALA A 27 -2.35 1.22 5.84
N TYR A 28 -2.37 0.14 6.61
CA TYR A 28 -3.25 -1.00 6.40
C TYR A 28 -4.42 -0.93 7.38
N HIS A 29 -5.64 -1.00 6.87
CA HIS A 29 -6.84 -1.02 7.68
C HIS A 29 -7.79 -2.09 7.14
N PHE A 30 -7.79 -3.25 7.80
CA PHE A 30 -8.63 -4.39 7.42
C PHE A 30 -9.77 -4.54 8.41
N ASP A 31 -10.86 -3.82 8.16
CA ASP A 31 -12.09 -3.91 8.97
C ASP A 31 -13.30 -3.96 8.03
N PRO A 32 -13.77 -5.18 7.69
CA PRO A 32 -14.85 -5.38 6.74
C PRO A 32 -16.11 -4.60 7.13
N GLY A 33 -16.58 -3.74 6.24
CA GLY A 33 -17.78 -2.91 6.45
C GLY A 33 -17.50 -1.48 6.88
N GLN A 34 -16.23 -1.11 7.11
CA GLN A 34 -15.82 0.29 7.24
C GLN A 34 -15.61 0.94 5.88
N ALA A 35 -15.81 2.25 5.81
CA ALA A 35 -15.58 3.03 4.59
C ALA A 35 -14.10 3.08 4.16
N VAL A 36 -13.19 2.81 5.09
CA VAL A 36 -11.73 2.84 4.90
C VAL A 36 -11.12 1.44 4.99
N ASP A 37 -11.83 0.43 4.51
CA ASP A 37 -11.30 -0.92 4.39
C ASP A 37 -10.32 -1.00 3.20
N GLY A 38 -9.04 -1.28 3.47
CA GLY A 38 -7.99 -1.43 2.47
C GLY A 38 -6.61 -0.89 2.87
N VAL A 39 -5.84 -0.50 1.86
CA VAL A 39 -4.47 0.02 1.98
C VAL A 39 -4.46 1.47 1.52
N ALA A 40 -3.86 2.35 2.31
CA ALA A 40 -3.67 3.76 1.98
C ALA A 40 -2.18 4.13 1.98
N VAL A 41 -1.77 4.95 1.01
CA VAL A 41 -0.45 5.58 1.01
C VAL A 41 -0.55 6.99 1.55
N GLN A 42 0.36 7.38 2.46
CA GLN A 42 0.42 8.75 2.94
C GLN A 42 1.47 9.51 2.15
N VAL A 43 1.03 10.52 1.40
CA VAL A 43 1.91 11.35 0.57
C VAL A 43 2.09 12.72 1.24
N PRO A 44 3.29 13.08 1.72
CA PRO A 44 3.56 14.42 2.19
C PRO A 44 3.34 15.44 1.07
N VAL A 45 2.64 16.53 1.36
CA VAL A 45 2.31 17.56 0.35
C VAL A 45 3.56 18.11 -0.34
N ALA A 46 4.68 18.22 0.38
CA ALA A 46 5.97 18.67 -0.17
C ALA A 46 6.59 17.71 -1.20
N LEU A 47 6.14 16.46 -1.23
CA LEU A 47 6.58 15.43 -2.18
C LEU A 47 5.56 15.19 -3.29
N LEU A 48 4.36 15.77 -3.21
CA LEU A 48 3.25 15.49 -4.11
C LEU A 48 3.60 15.72 -5.59
N ASN A 49 4.37 16.76 -5.90
CA ASN A 49 4.81 17.07 -7.26
C ASN A 49 5.93 16.15 -7.81
N GLN A 50 6.44 15.23 -6.98
CA GLN A 50 7.48 14.26 -7.31
C GLN A 50 6.93 12.83 -7.41
N VAL A 51 5.71 12.60 -6.91
CA VAL A 51 5.03 11.29 -6.99
C VAL A 51 4.62 11.00 -8.43
N GLN A 52 4.84 9.77 -8.85
CA GLN A 52 4.41 9.28 -10.16
C GLN A 52 3.20 8.36 -9.99
N GLU A 53 2.35 8.26 -11.01
CA GLU A 53 1.19 7.35 -10.97
C GLU A 53 1.61 5.87 -11.05
N THR A 54 2.81 5.60 -11.58
CA THR A 54 3.36 4.26 -11.78
C THR A 54 3.29 3.39 -10.51
N GLY A 55 2.55 2.29 -10.59
CA GLY A 55 2.45 1.31 -9.51
C GLY A 55 1.32 1.58 -8.51
N PHE A 56 0.58 2.69 -8.62
CA PHE A 56 -0.70 2.86 -7.92
C PHE A 56 -1.88 2.18 -8.65
N ASP A 57 -1.57 1.38 -9.66
CA ASP A 57 -2.54 0.64 -10.45
C ASP A 57 -2.81 -0.73 -9.82
N TRP A 58 -4.06 -1.17 -9.88
CA TRP A 58 -4.47 -2.52 -9.52
C TRP A 58 -4.55 -3.34 -10.82
N HIS A 59 -3.61 -4.26 -11.03
CA HIS A 59 -3.63 -5.20 -12.16
C HIS A 59 -4.30 -6.52 -11.79
#